data_AF-A0A6N2E9Y1-F1
#
_entry.id   AF-A0A6N2E9Y1-F1
#
_cell.length_a   1.000
_cell.length_b   1.000
_cell.length_c   1.000
_cell.angle_alpha   90.00
_cell.angle_beta   90.00
_cell.angle_gamma   90.00
#
_symmetry.space_group_name_H-M   'P 1'
#
loop_
_entity.id
_entity.type
_entity.pdbx_description
1 polymer ?
#
loop_
_entity_poly.entity_id
_entity_poly.type
_entity_poly.pdbx_seq_one_letter_code
_entity_poly.pdbx_strand_id
1 'polypeptide(L)'
;MSEREAASVETPQAEEKFSLHTGASWLSLDGDVYIVPGFHEEWIRQFRDFVGPYSTVAELVVNKRWISVVLYSGGYLEICISDRKDPEVRTTLWSFLANNLEYWNEVLIMPFKEEGFIHFKCDEVNCHDAYKQAMNSKPTYVKKR
;
A
#
# COMPACT_ATOMS: atom_id res chain seq x y z
N MET A 1 -17.99 41.39 10.61
CA MET A 1 -17.34 40.22 11.23
C MET A 1 -17.68 39.04 10.34
N SER A 2 -16.70 38.57 9.56
CA SER A 2 -16.91 37.53 8.54
C SER A 2 -16.74 36.16 9.20
N GLU A 3 -17.81 35.37 9.18
CA GLU A 3 -17.79 33.94 9.45
C GLU A 3 -16.89 33.28 8.40
N ARG A 4 -15.66 32.93 8.80
CA ARG A 4 -14.95 31.87 8.10
C ARG A 4 -15.56 30.58 8.61
N GLU A 5 -16.48 30.01 7.83
CA GLU A 5 -16.81 28.59 7.93
C GLU A 5 -15.49 27.84 7.96
N ALA A 6 -15.14 27.28 9.12
CA ALA A 6 -14.09 26.29 9.18
C ALA A 6 -14.59 25.14 8.31
N ALA A 7 -14.02 24.99 7.12
CA ALA A 7 -14.22 23.78 6.33
C ALA A 7 -13.92 22.63 7.28
N SER A 8 -14.95 21.87 7.64
CA SER A 8 -14.81 20.63 8.39
C SER A 8 -13.78 19.81 7.62
N VAL A 9 -12.63 19.55 8.24
CA VAL A 9 -11.61 18.67 7.65
C VAL A 9 -12.28 17.30 7.58
N GLU A 10 -12.82 16.96 6.41
CA GLU A 10 -13.44 15.67 6.18
C GLU A 10 -12.38 14.61 6.45
N THR A 11 -12.69 13.70 7.38
CA THR A 11 -11.87 12.50 7.56
C THR A 11 -12.01 11.67 6.28
N PRO A 12 -10.92 11.13 5.73
CA PRO A 12 -11.05 10.34 4.52
C PRO A 12 -11.93 9.14 4.81
N GLN A 13 -12.89 8.88 3.92
CA GLN A 13 -13.77 7.74 4.05
C GLN A 13 -12.99 6.46 3.72
N ALA A 14 -13.10 5.46 4.58
CA ALA A 14 -12.62 4.12 4.29
C ALA A 14 -13.61 3.42 3.34
N GLU A 15 -13.08 2.74 2.34
CA GLU A 15 -13.81 1.87 1.43
C GLU A 15 -14.02 0.48 2.05
N GLU A 16 -14.57 -0.44 1.25
CA GLU A 16 -14.67 -1.85 1.63
C GLU A 16 -13.30 -2.42 2.04
N LYS A 17 -13.29 -3.24 3.09
CA LYS A 17 -12.04 -3.79 3.59
C LYS A 17 -11.35 -4.64 2.54
N PHE A 18 -10.06 -4.40 2.37
CA PHE A 18 -9.21 -5.09 1.42
C PHE A 18 -9.66 -4.96 -0.04
N SER A 19 -10.51 -4.00 -0.41
CA SER A 19 -10.88 -3.79 -1.81
C SER A 19 -9.73 -3.19 -2.62
N LEU A 20 -9.51 -3.70 -3.84
CA LEU A 20 -8.55 -3.12 -4.77
C LEU A 20 -9.23 -2.08 -5.68
N HIS A 21 -8.62 -0.90 -5.79
CA HIS A 21 -9.09 0.17 -6.65
C HIS A 21 -8.03 0.54 -7.69
N THR A 22 -8.46 0.98 -8.87
CA THR A 22 -7.54 1.55 -9.88
C THR A 22 -6.91 2.83 -9.35
N GLY A 23 -5.61 3.01 -9.61
CA GLY A 23 -4.85 4.15 -9.11
C GLY A 23 -4.29 3.92 -7.70
N ALA A 24 -4.05 5.01 -6.98
CA ALA A 24 -3.38 4.99 -5.69
C ALA A 24 -4.37 4.79 -4.52
N SER A 25 -3.95 4.02 -3.53
CA SER A 25 -4.68 3.82 -2.28
C SER A 25 -3.74 3.54 -1.11
N TRP A 26 -4.21 3.85 0.09
CA TRP A 26 -3.59 3.42 1.33
C TRP A 26 -4.34 2.22 1.90
N LEU A 27 -3.60 1.23 2.38
CA LEU A 27 -4.13 0.09 3.11
C LEU A 27 -3.61 0.11 4.55
N SER A 28 -4.52 0.16 5.53
CA SER A 28 -4.18 0.03 6.95
C SER A 28 -3.96 -1.44 7.34
N LEU A 29 -3.34 -1.69 8.49
CA LEU A 29 -3.18 -3.05 9.03
C LEU A 29 -4.52 -3.70 9.43
N ASP A 30 -5.55 -2.90 9.67
CA ASP A 30 -6.90 -3.39 9.95
C ASP A 30 -7.67 -3.74 8.65
N GLY A 31 -7.06 -3.51 7.48
CA GLY A 31 -7.65 -3.77 6.17
C GLY A 31 -8.45 -2.62 5.58
N ASP A 32 -8.48 -1.46 6.24
CA ASP A 32 -9.19 -0.30 5.70
C ASP A 32 -8.45 0.25 4.48
N VAL A 33 -9.21 0.60 3.44
CA VAL A 33 -8.68 1.13 2.19
C VAL A 33 -9.08 2.60 2.05
N TYR A 34 -8.12 3.48 1.83
CA TYR A 34 -8.36 4.91 1.60
C TYR A 34 -7.91 5.27 0.18
N ILE A 35 -8.85 5.64 -0.69
CA ILE A 35 -8.54 6.04 -2.06
C ILE A 35 -7.79 7.37 -2.07
N VAL A 36 -6.77 7.45 -2.91
CA VAL A 36 -5.94 8.64 -3.10
C VAL A 36 -6.26 9.27 -4.45
N PRO A 37 -7.09 10.34 -4.50
CA PRO A 37 -7.23 11.16 -5.69
C PRO A 37 -5.91 11.90 -5.99
N GLY A 38 -5.16 11.39 -6.97
CA GLY A 38 -3.89 11.99 -7.40
C GLY A 38 -2.68 11.35 -6.72
N PHE A 39 -1.89 12.15 -5.99
CA PHE A 39 -0.61 11.73 -5.42
C PHE A 39 -0.70 11.52 -3.91
N HIS A 40 0.02 10.52 -3.41
CA HIS A 40 0.07 10.19 -1.99
C HIS A 40 0.49 11.36 -1.11
N GLU A 41 1.48 12.16 -1.53
CA GLU A 41 1.97 13.31 -0.78
C GLU A 41 0.89 14.41 -0.65
N GLU A 42 0.10 14.63 -1.70
CA GLU A 42 -0.99 15.62 -1.65
C GLU A 42 -2.09 15.16 -0.71
N TRP A 43 -2.43 13.88 -0.76
CA TRP A 43 -3.40 13.28 0.15
C TRP A 43 -2.95 13.36 1.61
N ILE A 44 -1.68 13.09 1.91
CA ILE A 44 -1.10 13.23 3.25
C ILE A 44 -1.24 14.67 3.75
N ARG A 45 -0.97 15.66 2.88
CA ARG A 45 -1.11 17.08 3.23
C ARG A 45 -2.55 17.46 3.52
N GLN A 46 -3.49 16.96 2.72
CA GLN A 46 -4.92 17.23 2.87
C GLN A 46 -5.48 16.63 4.16
N PHE A 47 -5.11 15.39 4.49
CA PHE A 47 -5.65 14.66 5.64
C PHE A 47 -4.70 14.62 6.84
N ARG A 48 -3.94 15.70 7.05
CA ARG A 48 -2.86 15.74 8.06
C ARG A 48 -3.33 15.37 9.46
N ASP A 49 -4.50 15.85 9.87
CA ASP A 49 -5.06 15.57 11.20
C ASP A 49 -5.36 14.08 11.42
N PHE A 50 -5.65 13.36 10.34
CA PHE A 50 -5.93 11.92 10.36
C PHE A 50 -4.65 11.07 10.29
N VAL A 51 -3.71 11.45 9.43
CA VAL A 51 -2.43 10.72 9.33
C VAL A 51 -1.54 10.97 10.53
N GLY A 52 -1.66 12.13 11.18
CA GLY A 52 -0.89 12.54 12.35
C GLY A 52 0.36 13.36 11.97
N PRO A 53 1.51 13.17 12.63
CA PRO A 53 2.71 13.97 12.36
C PRO A 53 3.41 13.61 11.05
N TYR A 54 2.95 12.58 10.34
CA TYR A 54 3.60 12.06 9.13
C TYR A 54 3.30 12.94 7.92
N SER A 55 4.33 13.18 7.11
CA SER A 55 4.33 14.14 6.00
C SER A 55 4.77 13.52 4.67
N THR A 56 5.29 12.28 4.69
CA THR A 56 5.78 11.58 3.50
C THR A 56 5.27 10.14 3.43
N VAL A 57 5.29 9.57 2.22
CA VAL A 57 4.99 8.15 1.98
C VAL A 57 5.86 7.25 2.88
N ALA A 58 7.16 7.52 2.92
CA ALA A 58 8.11 6.75 3.72
C ALA A 58 7.75 6.77 5.21
N GLU A 59 7.35 7.92 5.75
CA GLU A 59 6.95 8.02 7.16
C GLU A 59 5.66 7.25 7.45
N LEU A 60 4.65 7.34 6.60
CA LEU A 60 3.43 6.55 6.75
C LEU A 60 3.70 5.05 6.67
N VAL A 61 4.49 4.64 5.67
CA VAL A 61 4.82 3.23 5.47
C VAL A 61 5.66 2.70 6.61
N VAL A 62 6.73 3.38 7.03
CA VAL A 62 7.66 2.89 8.04
C VAL A 62 7.10 3.03 9.46
N ASN A 63 6.52 4.18 9.81
CA ASN A 63 6.14 4.48 11.20
C ASN A 63 4.69 4.12 11.51
N LYS A 64 3.75 4.36 10.58
CA LYS A 64 2.34 3.98 10.74
C LYS A 64 2.07 2.55 10.26
N ARG A 65 3.04 1.92 9.58
CA ARG A 65 2.96 0.56 9.00
C ARG A 65 1.84 0.41 7.98
N TRP A 66 1.44 1.52 7.36
CA TRP A 66 0.49 1.50 6.25
C TRP A 66 1.15 0.97 5.00
N ILE A 67 0.35 0.38 4.12
CA ILE A 67 0.80 -0.18 2.87
C ILE A 67 0.38 0.79 1.77
N SER A 68 1.34 1.26 0.99
CA SER A 68 1.05 2.04 -0.23
C SER A 68 0.70 1.05 -1.34
N VAL A 69 -0.40 1.26 -2.05
CA VAL A 69 -0.82 0.41 -3.16
C VAL A 69 -1.14 1.29 -4.37
N VAL A 70 -0.57 0.95 -5.52
CA VAL A 70 -0.91 1.58 -6.80
C VAL A 70 -1.23 0.50 -7.82
N LEU A 71 -2.47 0.51 -8.33
CA LEU A 71 -2.88 -0.34 -9.44
C LEU A 71 -2.80 0.44 -10.76
N TYR A 72 -1.94 -0.04 -11.65
CA TYR A 72 -1.83 0.44 -13.01
C TYR A 72 -2.72 -0.37 -13.97
N SER A 73 -2.95 0.18 -15.16
CA SER A 73 -3.64 -0.52 -16.24
C SER A 73 -2.96 -1.86 -16.55
N GLY A 74 -3.77 -2.89 -16.83
CA GLY A 74 -3.24 -4.23 -17.13
C GLY A 74 -2.93 -5.09 -15.90
N GLY A 75 -3.34 -4.66 -14.70
CA GLY A 75 -3.23 -5.48 -13.49
C GLY A 75 -1.84 -5.47 -12.85
N TYR A 76 -1.01 -4.46 -13.13
CA TYR A 76 0.29 -4.31 -12.50
C TYR A 76 0.16 -3.53 -11.18
N LEU A 77 0.58 -4.14 -10.08
CA LEU A 77 0.55 -3.54 -8.74
C LEU A 77 1.96 -3.09 -8.32
N GLU A 78 2.07 -1.85 -7.86
CA GLU A 78 3.23 -1.40 -7.07
C GLU A 78 2.83 -1.22 -5.63
N ILE A 79 3.58 -1.86 -4.74
CA ILE A 79 3.29 -1.88 -3.32
C ILE A 79 4.52 -1.48 -2.53
N CYS A 80 4.36 -0.52 -1.62
CA CYS A 80 5.40 -0.21 -0.64
C CYS A 80 4.99 -0.71 0.74
N ILE A 81 5.91 -1.38 1.43
CA ILE A 81 5.72 -1.89 2.79
C ILE A 81 6.87 -1.45 3.70
N SER A 82 6.63 -1.46 5.01
CA SER A 82 7.70 -1.17 5.99
C SER A 82 8.80 -2.23 5.92
N ASP A 83 8.42 -3.48 6.16
CA ASP A 83 9.33 -4.61 6.36
C ASP A 83 8.65 -5.90 5.92
N ARG A 84 9.24 -6.63 4.98
CA ARG A 84 8.68 -7.90 4.50
C ARG A 84 8.75 -9.03 5.54
N LYS A 85 9.51 -8.86 6.62
CA LYS A 85 9.62 -9.84 7.72
C LYS A 85 8.59 -9.59 8.82
N ASP A 86 7.89 -8.46 8.78
CA ASP A 86 6.85 -8.13 9.74
C ASP A 86 5.61 -9.02 9.50
N PRO A 87 5.22 -9.87 10.47
CA PRO A 87 4.16 -10.85 10.27
C PRO A 87 2.78 -10.20 10.07
N GLU A 88 2.50 -9.04 10.66
CA GLU A 88 1.20 -8.38 10.51
C GLU A 88 1.09 -7.72 9.14
N VAL A 89 2.16 -7.07 8.68
CA VAL A 89 2.25 -6.51 7.32
C VAL A 89 2.09 -7.61 6.29
N ARG A 90 2.78 -8.74 6.47
CA ARG A 90 2.66 -9.90 5.56
C ARG A 90 1.25 -10.46 5.52
N THR A 91 0.61 -10.57 6.68
CA THR A 91 -0.76 -11.10 6.79
C THR A 91 -1.76 -10.17 6.13
N THR A 92 -1.68 -8.87 6.43
CA THR A 92 -2.51 -7.83 5.82
C THR A 92 -2.36 -7.82 4.30
N LEU A 93 -1.11 -7.83 3.81
CA LEU A 93 -0.82 -7.85 2.38
C LEU A 93 -1.31 -9.14 1.71
N TRP A 94 -1.18 -10.29 2.36
CA TRP A 94 -1.73 -11.54 1.83
C TRP A 94 -3.26 -11.49 1.73
N SER A 95 -3.94 -11.06 2.79
CA SER A 95 -5.40 -10.89 2.78
C SER A 95 -5.85 -9.97 1.66
N PHE A 96 -5.13 -8.86 1.44
CA PHE A 96 -5.37 -7.96 0.34
C PHE A 96 -5.19 -8.64 -1.03
N LEU A 97 -4.03 -9.24 -1.29
CA LEU A 97 -3.76 -9.87 -2.60
C LEU A 97 -4.70 -11.03 -2.90
N ALA A 98 -5.00 -11.87 -1.90
CA ALA A 98 -5.85 -13.04 -2.03
C ALA A 98 -7.32 -12.69 -2.30
N ASN A 99 -7.83 -11.59 -1.74
CA ASN A 99 -9.18 -11.12 -2.02
C ASN A 99 -9.33 -10.51 -3.40
N ASN A 100 -8.22 -10.23 -4.11
CA ASN A 100 -8.23 -9.51 -5.37
C ASN A 100 -7.54 -10.26 -6.52
N LEU A 101 -7.39 -11.58 -6.44
CA LEU A 101 -6.65 -12.41 -7.42
C LEU A 101 -7.10 -12.21 -8.88
N GLU A 102 -8.37 -11.85 -9.11
CA GLU A 102 -8.92 -11.62 -10.45
C GLU A 102 -8.57 -10.23 -11.04
N TYR A 103 -8.04 -9.31 -10.23
CA TYR A 103 -7.84 -7.90 -10.60
C TYR A 103 -6.36 -7.53 -10.85
N TRP A 104 -5.43 -8.40 -10.49
CA TRP A 104 -4.00 -8.17 -10.68
C TRP A 104 -3.31 -9.38 -11.34
N ASN A 105 -2.28 -9.07 -12.13
CA ASN A 105 -1.49 -10.03 -12.89
C ASN A 105 -0.06 -10.13 -12.37
N GLU A 106 0.53 -8.99 -12.00
CA GLU A 106 1.89 -8.90 -11.50
C GLU A 106 1.97 -7.91 -10.36
N VAL A 107 2.83 -8.16 -9.38
CA VAL A 107 3.06 -7.25 -8.26
C VAL A 107 4.55 -7.03 -8.03
N LEU A 108 4.91 -5.77 -7.80
CA LEU A 108 6.22 -5.35 -7.36
C LEU A 108 6.10 -4.79 -5.93
N ILE A 109 6.82 -5.39 -4.99
CA ILE A 109 6.83 -5.01 -3.57
C ILE A 109 8.18 -4.39 -3.23
N MET A 110 8.14 -3.15 -2.73
CA MET A 110 9.28 -2.38 -2.26
C MET A 110 9.25 -2.27 -0.73
N PRO A 111 10.00 -3.09 0.01
CA PRO A 111 10.21 -2.90 1.43
C PRO A 111 11.12 -1.69 1.70
N PHE A 112 10.78 -0.87 2.69
CA PHE A 112 11.61 0.29 3.08
C PHE A 112 12.81 -0.07 3.96
N LYS A 113 12.76 -1.19 4.70
CA LYS A 113 13.84 -1.63 5.59
C LYS A 113 14.98 -2.40 4.92
N GLU A 114 14.87 -2.74 3.64
CA GLU A 114 15.96 -3.37 2.90
C GLU A 114 15.98 -2.85 1.46
N GLU A 115 17.16 -2.84 0.85
CA GLU A 115 17.28 -2.45 -0.56
C GLU A 115 16.76 -3.56 -1.49
N GLY A 116 16.20 -3.14 -2.62
CA GLY A 116 15.69 -4.01 -3.68
C GLY A 116 14.18 -4.10 -3.70
N PHE A 117 13.66 -5.03 -4.51
CA PHE A 117 12.23 -5.30 -4.61
C PHE A 117 11.99 -6.80 -4.76
N ILE A 118 10.76 -7.20 -4.46
CA ILE A 118 10.25 -8.55 -4.73
C ILE A 118 9.23 -8.41 -5.85
N HIS A 119 9.32 -9.28 -6.86
CA HIS A 119 8.37 -9.30 -7.97
C HIS A 119 7.89 -10.73 -8.17
N PHE A 120 6.59 -10.88 -8.39
CA PHE A 120 5.97 -12.16 -8.74
C PHE A 120 4.64 -11.94 -9.46
N LYS A 121 4.20 -12.98 -10.16
CA LYS A 121 2.93 -13.02 -10.88
C LYS A 121 1.82 -13.66 -10.05
N CYS A 122 0.57 -13.38 -10.42
CA CYS A 122 -0.61 -13.90 -9.74
C CYS A 122 -0.69 -15.44 -9.81
N ASP A 123 -0.36 -16.01 -10.97
CA ASP A 123 -0.34 -17.47 -11.17
C ASP A 123 0.76 -18.18 -10.35
N GLU A 124 1.87 -17.50 -10.08
CA GLU A 124 2.94 -17.97 -9.21
C GLU A 124 2.57 -17.92 -7.72
N VAL A 125 1.64 -17.03 -7.33
CA VAL A 125 1.30 -16.70 -5.94
C VAL A 125 -0.21 -16.76 -5.69
N ASN A 126 -0.82 -17.87 -6.10
CA ASN A 126 -2.26 -18.12 -5.96
C ASN A 126 -2.68 -18.74 -4.61
N CYS A 127 -1.72 -19.03 -3.72
CA CYS A 127 -1.97 -19.56 -2.39
C CYS A 127 -0.99 -19.01 -1.35
N HIS A 128 -1.36 -19.13 -0.07
CA HIS A 128 -0.61 -18.51 1.02
C HIS A 128 0.82 -19.04 1.14
N ASP A 129 1.05 -20.33 0.85
CA ASP A 129 2.40 -20.90 0.94
C ASP A 129 3.30 -20.42 -0.19
N ALA A 130 2.78 -20.28 -1.41
CA ALA A 130 3.51 -19.67 -2.52
C ALA A 130 3.85 -18.21 -2.22
N TYR A 131 2.91 -17.45 -1.65
CA TYR A 131 3.17 -16.09 -1.16
C TYR A 131 4.28 -16.03 -0.12
N LYS A 132 4.26 -16.93 0.87
CA LYS A 132 5.32 -16.98 1.89
C LYS A 132 6.68 -17.24 1.27
N GLN A 133 6.77 -18.15 0.30
CA GLN A 133 8.01 -18.44 -0.41
C GLN A 133 8.50 -17.23 -1.20
N ALA A 134 7.61 -16.57 -1.95
CA ALA A 134 7.93 -15.35 -2.70
C ALA A 134 8.43 -14.23 -1.78
N MET A 135 7.76 -14.00 -0.65
CA MET A 135 8.17 -13.00 0.36
C MET A 135 9.49 -13.33 1.05
N ASN A 136 9.91 -14.60 1.06
CA ASN A 136 11.20 -15.03 1.61
C ASN A 136 12.32 -15.07 0.55
N SER A 137 12.00 -14.85 -0.73
CA SER A 137 12.98 -14.80 -1.81
C SER A 137 14.01 -13.68 -1.59
N LYS A 138 15.15 -13.76 -2.27
CA LYS A 138 16.16 -12.71 -2.21
C LYS A 138 15.65 -11.49 -3.00
N PRO A 139 15.69 -10.27 -2.43
CA PRO A 139 15.32 -9.07 -3.17
C PRO A 139 16.15 -8.93 -4.45
N THR A 140 15.49 -8.49 -5.50
CA THR A 140 16.14 -8.13 -6.76
C THR A 140 16.66 -6.71 -6.68
N TYR A 141 17.89 -6.49 -7.15
CA TYR A 141 18.51 -5.17 -7.18
C TYR A 141 18.60 -4.68 -8.62
N VAL A 142 18.15 -3.46 -8.87
CA VAL A 142 18.49 -2.78 -10.12
C VAL A 142 19.94 -2.35 -10.01
N LYS A 143 20.84 -2.94 -10.82
CA LYS A 143 22.19 -2.40 -10.97
C LYS A 143 22.07 -0.98 -11.50
N LYS A 144 22.49 0.01 -10.70
CA LYS A 144 22.69 1.38 -11.21
C LYS A 144 23.65 1.28 -12.41
N ARG A 145 23.15 1.68 -13.59
CA ARG A 145 24.00 1.89 -14.77
C ARG A 145 24.77 3.18 -14.62
#